data_AF-A0A973AGA4-F1
#
_entry.id   AF-A0A973AGA4-F1
#
_cell.length_a   1.000
_cell.length_b   1.000
_cell.length_c   1.000
_cell.angle_alpha   90.00
_cell.angle_beta   90.00
_cell.angle_gamma   90.00
#
_symmetry.space_group_name_H-M   'P 1'
#
loop_
_entity.id
_entity.type
_entity.pdbx_description
1 polymer ?
#
loop_
_entity_poly.entity_id
_entity_poly.type
_entity_poly.pdbx_seq_one_letter_code
_entity_poly.pdbx_strand_id
1 'polypeptide(L)'
;MTLVNDRGLSRQLPLVVDVDVMGNVVSRQRLSGELAADLNLEDFPFDTQRLPIDIVSYQYSPDEVHFSPASGIGGDLKSFSVEGWQFKLLETAIGEFGVPASNTVRPRMTFAVEAQRNPRYYLLTMFLPMSLIVFMSWTAFWIQPSVVAPRISISTASIFSLIAFGFSIRLSLPRVSYVTRADQFVVGCTLLVFIALAMAVIGSRWAGADKMDRAIRLNATMRWVYFVLFFVVTAGTTML
;
A
#
# COMPACT_ATOMS: atom_id res chain seq x y z
N MET A 1 17.24 29.38 5.64
CA MET A 1 16.87 28.07 5.05
C MET A 1 15.52 27.68 5.60
N THR A 2 14.65 27.16 4.75
CA THR A 2 13.28 26.78 5.12
C THR A 2 13.00 25.39 4.57
N LEU A 3 12.23 24.59 5.31
CA LEU A 3 11.73 23.30 4.86
C LEU A 3 10.42 23.52 4.10
N VAL A 4 10.36 23.08 2.84
CA VAL A 4 9.22 23.38 1.96
C VAL A 4 8.01 22.51 2.30
N ASN A 5 8.25 21.26 2.67
CA ASN A 5 7.20 20.29 2.98
C ASN A 5 6.82 20.26 4.47
N ASP A 6 7.00 21.37 5.17
CA ASP A 6 6.64 21.54 6.57
C ASP A 6 5.12 21.51 6.79
N ARG A 7 4.62 20.65 7.71
CA ARG A 7 3.22 20.63 8.18
C ARG A 7 3.07 20.83 9.69
N GLY A 8 3.99 21.54 10.34
CA GLY A 8 3.92 21.84 11.76
C GLY A 8 5.21 21.54 12.51
N LEU A 9 6.35 21.83 11.89
CA LEU A 9 7.65 21.70 12.53
C LEU A 9 7.79 22.74 13.64
N SER A 10 8.18 22.24 14.80
CA SER A 10 8.49 23.04 15.98
C SER A 10 9.98 23.01 16.26
N ARG A 11 10.50 24.13 16.75
CA ARG A 11 11.88 24.23 17.25
C ARG A 11 11.92 23.63 18.65
N GLN A 12 12.68 22.54 18.79
CA GLN A 12 12.80 21.82 20.06
C GLN A 12 13.92 22.37 20.95
N LEU A 13 14.91 23.01 20.34
CA LEU A 13 16.02 23.65 21.04
C LEU A 13 16.20 25.09 20.52
N PRO A 14 16.82 25.98 21.32
CA PRO A 14 17.25 27.28 20.85
C PRO A 14 18.20 27.15 19.65
N LEU A 15 18.15 28.15 18.76
CA LEU A 15 19.11 28.26 17.67
C LEU A 15 20.48 28.61 18.26
N VAL A 16 21.49 27.78 17.99
CA VAL A 16 22.88 28.04 18.40
C VAL A 16 23.69 28.36 17.15
N VAL A 17 24.44 29.45 17.18
CA VAL A 17 25.29 29.90 16.08
C VAL A 17 26.69 30.11 16.63
N ASP A 18 27.64 29.36 16.09
CA ASP A 18 29.06 29.47 16.42
C ASP A 18 29.80 30.08 15.23
N VAL A 19 30.67 31.05 15.49
CA VAL A 19 31.48 31.71 14.46
C VAL A 19 32.95 31.48 14.81
N ASP A 20 33.71 30.93 13.88
CA ASP A 20 35.14 30.73 14.06
C ASP A 20 35.96 32.00 13.70
N VAL A 21 37.25 31.97 14.01
CA VAL A 21 38.18 33.08 13.73
C VAL A 21 38.39 33.35 12.24
N MET A 22 38.03 32.41 11.37
CA MET A 22 38.11 32.55 9.90
C MET A 22 36.80 33.08 9.31
N GLY A 23 35.78 33.32 10.13
CA GLY A 23 34.47 33.79 9.71
C GLY A 23 33.53 32.68 9.22
N ASN A 24 33.87 31.40 9.42
CA ASN A 24 32.93 30.31 9.14
C ASN A 24 31.86 30.27 10.22
N VAL A 25 30.61 30.07 9.78
CA VAL A 25 29.44 30.07 10.66
C VAL A 25 28.84 28.67 10.70
N VAL A 26 28.71 28.11 11.91
CA VAL A 26 28.01 26.84 12.15
C VAL A 26 26.72 27.13 12.89
N SER A 27 25.59 26.82 12.24
CA SER A 27 24.26 26.98 12.81
C SER A 27 23.66 25.62 13.16
N ARG A 28 23.14 25.48 14.38
CA ARG A 28 22.53 24.25 14.90
C ARG A 28 21.12 24.50 15.40
N GLN A 29 20.18 23.73 14.86
CA GLN A 29 18.77 23.79 15.21
C GLN A 29 18.17 22.38 15.25
N ARG A 30 17.44 22.05 16.32
CA ARG A 30 16.64 20.82 16.38
C ARG A 30 15.19 21.13 16.01
N LEU A 31 14.67 20.40 15.03
CA LEU A 31 13.29 20.49 14.56
C LEU A 31 12.57 19.16 14.82
N SER A 32 11.27 19.23 15.13
CA SER A 32 10.41 18.05 15.26
C SER A 32 8.98 18.41 14.86
N GLY A 33 8.34 17.53 14.10
CA GLY A 33 6.97 17.71 13.64
C GLY A 33 6.70 16.88 12.39
N GLU A 34 5.59 17.18 11.73
CA GLU A 34 5.13 16.45 10.55
C GLU A 34 5.64 17.08 9.25
N LEU A 35 5.95 16.22 8.29
CA LEU A 35 6.32 16.59 6.93
C LEU A 35 5.28 16.04 5.95
N ALA A 36 4.95 16.82 4.94
CA ALA A 36 4.17 16.36 3.81
C ALA A 36 5.03 15.48 2.89
N ALA A 37 4.47 14.37 2.45
CA ALA A 37 5.03 13.55 1.38
C ALA A 37 3.88 12.99 0.54
N ASP A 38 4.05 13.01 -0.77
CA ASP A 38 3.14 12.34 -1.70
C ASP A 38 3.52 10.86 -1.75
N LEU A 39 2.60 10.00 -1.32
CA LEU A 39 2.81 8.56 -1.26
C LEU A 39 2.20 7.89 -2.50
N ASN A 40 2.94 6.96 -3.10
CA ASN A 40 2.40 6.09 -4.15
C ASN A 40 2.02 4.73 -3.54
N LEU A 41 0.72 4.49 -3.42
CA LEU A 41 0.17 3.29 -2.79
C LEU A 41 -0.40 2.28 -3.81
N GLU A 42 -0.11 2.44 -5.10
CA GLU A 42 -0.57 1.50 -6.14
C GLU A 42 -0.18 0.05 -5.79
N ASP A 43 1.05 -0.15 -5.31
CA ASP A 43 1.59 -1.46 -4.94
C ASP A 43 1.29 -1.89 -3.50
N PHE A 44 0.45 -1.15 -2.77
CA PHE A 44 0.12 -1.49 -1.38
C PHE A 44 -0.40 -2.94 -1.25
N PRO A 45 0.08 -3.74 -0.27
CA PRO A 45 0.97 -3.40 0.86
C PRO A 45 2.47 -3.68 0.62
N PHE A 46 2.89 -3.88 -0.63
CA PHE A 46 4.28 -4.16 -1.03
C PHE A 46 5.03 -2.88 -1.45
N ASP A 47 4.46 -1.72 -1.11
CA ASP A 47 4.91 -0.41 -1.55
C ASP A 47 6.25 0.02 -0.91
N THR A 48 7.01 0.79 -1.68
CA THR A 48 8.20 1.51 -1.22
C THR A 48 7.98 3.00 -1.43
N GLN A 49 8.15 3.77 -0.36
CA GLN A 49 7.88 5.21 -0.35
C GLN A 49 9.18 6.00 -0.33
N ARG A 50 9.21 7.11 -1.06
CA ARG A 50 10.28 8.10 -0.97
C ARG A 50 9.80 9.27 -0.13
N LEU A 51 10.47 9.51 0.99
CA LEU A 51 10.14 10.57 1.95
C LEU A 51 11.17 11.69 1.84
N PRO A 52 10.92 12.73 1.03
CA PRO A 52 11.85 13.84 0.87
C PRO A 52 11.76 14.81 2.05
N ILE A 53 12.88 15.48 2.32
CA ILE A 53 13.04 16.60 3.23
C ILE A 53 13.72 17.68 2.40
N ASP A 54 12.93 18.66 1.96
CA ASP A 54 13.37 19.66 1.00
C ASP A 54 13.75 20.95 1.70
N ILE A 55 15.05 21.24 1.71
CA ILE A 55 15.60 22.50 2.23
C ILE A 55 15.77 23.47 1.08
N VAL A 56 15.17 24.65 1.20
CA VAL A 56 15.25 25.73 0.20
C VAL A 56 15.73 27.02 0.84
N SER A 57 16.53 27.78 0.09
CA SER A 57 16.85 29.17 0.43
C SER A 57 15.85 30.09 -0.27
N TYR A 58 14.82 30.59 0.44
CA TYR A 58 13.80 31.44 -0.19
C TYR A 58 14.26 32.86 -0.52
N GLN A 59 15.26 33.39 0.19
CA GLN A 59 15.70 34.77 0.05
C GLN A 59 16.75 34.95 -1.05
N TYR A 60 17.62 33.95 -1.22
CA TYR A 60 18.79 34.06 -2.08
C TYR A 60 18.64 33.26 -3.37
N SER A 61 19.23 33.76 -4.44
CA SER A 61 19.30 33.11 -5.75
C SER A 61 20.37 31.99 -5.78
N PRO A 62 20.32 31.10 -6.79
CA PRO A 62 21.35 30.09 -6.99
C PRO A 62 22.77 30.64 -7.19
N ASP A 63 22.91 31.89 -7.64
CA ASP A 63 24.22 32.55 -7.83
C ASP A 63 24.80 33.11 -6.51
N GLU A 64 23.96 33.29 -5.49
CA GLU A 64 24.35 33.83 -4.18
C GLU A 64 24.61 32.74 -3.15
N VAL A 65 23.87 31.63 -3.23
CA VAL A 65 23.94 30.53 -2.25
C VAL A 65 23.94 29.18 -2.95
N HIS A 66 24.99 28.40 -2.69
CA HIS A 66 25.10 27.02 -3.16
C HIS A 66 25.05 26.04 -1.99
N PHE A 67 24.28 24.97 -2.14
CA PHE A 67 24.31 23.85 -1.21
C PHE A 67 25.49 22.93 -1.53
N SER A 68 26.10 22.35 -0.49
CA SER A 68 27.17 21.36 -0.64
C SER A 68 26.76 20.04 0.04
N PRO A 69 26.84 18.90 -0.67
CA PRO A 69 26.46 17.60 -0.10
C PRO A 69 27.49 17.09 0.90
N ALA A 70 28.70 17.67 0.91
CA ALA A 70 29.81 17.28 1.80
C ALA A 70 29.69 17.83 3.23
N SER A 71 28.59 18.51 3.58
CA SER A 71 28.39 19.22 4.85
C SER A 71 28.15 18.33 6.08
N GLY A 72 28.63 17.07 6.07
CA GLY A 72 28.64 16.21 7.26
C GLY A 72 27.28 15.59 7.61
N ILE A 73 26.49 15.28 6.59
CA ILE A 73 25.12 14.82 6.77
C ILE A 73 25.12 13.31 6.97
N GLY A 74 25.05 12.91 8.24
CA GLY A 74 24.86 11.52 8.66
C GLY A 74 23.48 11.36 9.30
N GLY A 75 22.65 10.49 8.73
CA GLY A 75 21.42 10.03 9.38
C GLY A 75 21.69 8.77 10.18
N ASP A 76 21.50 8.79 11.49
CA ASP A 76 21.47 7.56 12.29
C ASP A 76 20.15 6.83 12.07
N LEU A 77 19.99 6.16 10.93
CA LEU A 77 18.78 5.40 10.62
C LEU A 77 18.61 4.15 11.51
N LYS A 78 19.65 3.74 12.26
CA LYS A 78 19.56 2.57 13.16
C LYS A 78 18.67 2.84 14.37
N SER A 79 18.51 4.10 14.76
CA SER A 79 17.57 4.51 15.82
C SER A 79 16.16 4.81 15.29
N PHE A 80 15.96 4.90 13.98
CA PHE A 80 14.64 5.00 13.35
C PHE A 80 14.02 3.60 13.19
N SER A 81 13.51 3.03 14.28
CA SER A 81 12.66 1.83 14.20
C SER A 81 11.18 2.22 14.28
N VAL A 82 10.55 2.44 13.14
CA VAL A 82 9.08 2.48 13.07
C VAL A 82 8.61 1.06 12.79
N GLU A 83 7.74 0.53 13.64
CA GLU A 83 7.20 -0.82 13.47
C GLU A 83 6.53 -0.96 12.10
N GLY A 84 6.87 -2.02 11.37
CA GLY A 84 6.32 -2.30 10.04
C GLY A 84 7.01 -1.58 8.87
N TRP A 85 8.08 -0.83 9.08
CA TRP A 85 8.85 -0.16 8.01
C TRP A 85 10.36 -0.44 8.11
N GLN A 86 11.02 -0.50 6.97
CA GLN A 86 12.48 -0.53 6.85
C GLN A 86 12.94 0.74 6.15
N PHE A 87 13.99 1.38 6.67
CA PHE A 87 14.45 2.67 6.16
C PHE A 87 15.85 2.57 5.56
N LYS A 88 16.06 3.27 4.44
CA LYS A 88 17.34 3.41 3.76
C LYS A 88 17.58 4.87 3.40
N LEU A 89 18.77 5.38 3.70
CA LEU A 89 19.12 6.75 3.35
C LEU A 89 19.44 6.79 1.86
N LEU A 90 18.86 7.75 1.14
CA LEU A 90 19.20 8.01 -0.25
C LEU A 90 20.27 9.09 -0.34
N GLU A 91 20.97 9.11 -1.47
CA GLU A 91 21.94 10.15 -1.76
C GLU A 91 21.28 11.53 -1.77
N THR A 92 22.02 12.51 -1.25
CA THR A 92 21.53 13.89 -1.21
C THR A 92 21.56 14.48 -2.60
N ALA A 93 20.42 15.03 -3.02
CA ALA A 93 20.31 15.72 -4.30
C ALA A 93 20.35 17.23 -4.10
N ILE A 94 21.08 17.92 -4.97
CA ILE A 94 21.06 19.38 -5.07
C ILE A 94 20.35 19.73 -6.37
N GLY A 95 19.52 20.77 -6.33
CA GLY A 95 18.81 21.23 -7.50
C GLY A 95 18.18 22.59 -7.27
N GLU A 96 17.16 22.87 -8.06
CA GLU A 96 16.46 24.13 -8.07
C GLU A 96 15.00 23.94 -7.67
N PHE A 97 14.46 24.94 -6.98
CA PHE A 97 13.05 25.04 -6.61
C PHE A 97 12.45 26.26 -7.30
N GLY A 98 11.57 26.00 -8.26
CA GLY A 98 10.78 27.04 -8.89
C GLY A 98 9.66 27.52 -7.97
N VAL A 99 9.50 28.84 -7.86
CA VAL A 99 8.38 29.48 -7.17
C VAL A 99 7.43 30.04 -8.24
N PRO A 100 6.34 29.33 -8.58
CA PRO A 100 5.48 29.72 -9.70
C PRO A 100 4.86 31.11 -9.53
N ALA A 101 4.50 31.47 -8.29
CA ALA A 101 3.86 32.75 -7.98
C ALA A 101 4.73 33.98 -8.31
N SER A 102 6.05 33.85 -8.26
CA SER A 102 7.00 34.93 -8.54
C SER A 102 7.84 34.69 -9.79
N ASN A 103 7.65 33.55 -10.47
CA ASN A 103 8.51 33.09 -11.57
C ASN A 103 10.00 33.15 -11.24
N THR A 104 10.36 32.79 -10.01
CA THR A 104 11.76 32.80 -9.55
C THR A 104 12.26 31.42 -9.22
N VAL A 105 13.58 31.24 -9.32
CA VAL A 105 14.26 30.01 -8.99
C VAL A 105 15.04 30.20 -7.70
N ARG A 106 15.03 29.17 -6.84
CA ARG A 106 15.75 29.14 -5.56
C ARG A 106 16.59 27.87 -5.48
N PRO A 107 17.78 27.93 -4.85
CA PRO A 107 18.57 26.73 -4.64
C PRO A 107 17.85 25.81 -3.66
N ARG A 108 17.94 24.50 -3.91
CA ARG A 108 17.29 23.42 -3.16
C ARG A 108 18.28 22.31 -2.86
N MET A 109 18.15 21.74 -1.67
CA MET A 109 18.81 20.51 -1.25
C MET A 109 17.76 19.54 -0.72
N THR A 110 17.77 18.31 -1.25
CA THR A 110 16.81 17.27 -0.89
C THR A 110 17.52 16.13 -0.21
N PHE A 111 17.11 15.85 1.03
CA PHE A 111 17.37 14.59 1.69
C PHE A 111 16.20 13.68 1.44
N ALA A 112 16.44 12.41 1.15
CA ALA A 112 15.34 11.47 1.00
C ALA A 112 15.63 10.21 1.79
N VAL A 113 14.61 9.72 2.48
CA VAL A 113 14.62 8.40 3.10
C VAL A 113 13.69 7.52 2.29
N GLU A 114 14.21 6.39 1.85
CA GLU A 114 13.40 5.31 1.29
C GLU A 114 12.82 4.50 2.45
N ALA A 115 11.50 4.35 2.46
CA ALA A 115 10.76 3.59 3.46
C ALA A 115 10.04 2.43 2.78
N GLN A 116 10.48 1.20 3.05
CA GLN A 116 9.86 -0.01 2.53
C GLN A 116 8.90 -0.59 3.56
N ARG A 117 7.64 -0.82 3.17
CA ARG A 117 6.64 -1.40 4.06
C ARG A 117 6.89 -2.90 4.23
N ASN A 118 6.74 -3.40 5.46
CA ASN A 118 6.71 -4.84 5.73
C ASN A 118 5.28 -5.39 5.49
N PRO A 119 5.05 -6.21 4.46
CA PRO A 119 3.72 -6.68 4.10
C PRO A 119 3.18 -7.79 5.03
N ARG A 120 4.02 -8.35 5.92
CA ARG A 120 3.71 -9.56 6.71
C ARG A 120 2.40 -9.45 7.48
N TYR A 121 2.13 -8.30 8.09
CA TYR A 121 0.90 -8.07 8.82
C TYR A 121 -0.32 -8.26 7.91
N TYR A 122 -0.35 -7.57 6.77
CA TYR A 122 -1.45 -7.63 5.80
C TYR A 122 -1.61 -9.03 5.19
N LEU A 123 -0.52 -9.74 4.93
CA LEU A 123 -0.58 -11.12 4.44
C LEU A 123 -1.36 -12.04 5.41
N LEU A 124 -1.12 -11.89 6.72
CA LEU A 124 -1.75 -12.74 7.73
C LEU A 124 -3.14 -12.25 8.15
N THR A 125 -3.37 -10.94 8.20
CA THR A 125 -4.60 -10.37 8.72
C THR A 125 -5.61 -10.00 7.64
N MET A 126 -5.20 -9.91 6.36
CA MET A 126 -6.07 -9.56 5.23
C MET A 126 -6.12 -10.69 4.19
N PHE A 127 -4.97 -11.05 3.61
CA PHE A 127 -4.94 -12.02 2.51
C PHE A 127 -5.35 -13.43 2.94
N LEU A 128 -4.83 -13.90 4.09
CA LEU A 128 -5.11 -15.24 4.59
C LEU A 128 -6.61 -15.45 4.90
N PRO A 129 -7.31 -14.59 5.67
CA PRO A 129 -8.74 -14.78 5.93
C PRO A 129 -9.61 -14.71 4.66
N MET A 130 -9.33 -13.80 3.72
CA MET A 130 -10.08 -13.75 2.46
C MET A 130 -9.89 -15.02 1.63
N SER A 131 -8.64 -15.52 1.58
CA SER A 131 -8.33 -16.77 0.89
C SER A 131 -9.12 -17.95 1.48
N LEU A 132 -9.20 -18.02 2.82
CA LEU A 132 -10.00 -19.05 3.50
C LEU A 132 -11.49 -18.96 3.13
N ILE A 133 -12.06 -17.75 3.05
CA ILE A 133 -13.47 -17.56 2.63
C ILE A 133 -13.67 -18.03 1.18
N VAL A 134 -12.74 -17.72 0.28
CA VAL A 134 -12.77 -18.20 -1.11
C VAL A 134 -12.74 -19.73 -1.15
N PHE A 135 -11.84 -20.37 -0.38
CA PHE A 135 -11.78 -21.83 -0.27
C PHE A 135 -13.03 -22.45 0.37
N MET A 136 -13.67 -21.79 1.34
CA MET A 136 -14.96 -22.24 1.87
C MET A 136 -16.01 -22.28 0.76
N SER A 137 -16.10 -21.25 -0.08
CA SER A 137 -17.05 -21.24 -1.20
C SER A 137 -16.74 -22.32 -2.25
N TRP A 138 -15.46 -22.64 -2.46
CA TRP A 138 -15.02 -23.71 -3.35
C TRP A 138 -15.48 -25.10 -2.90
N THR A 139 -15.64 -25.34 -1.60
CA THR A 139 -16.13 -26.64 -1.08
C THR A 139 -17.54 -26.99 -1.58
N ALA A 140 -18.36 -26.01 -1.98
CA ALA A 140 -19.70 -26.23 -2.53
C ALA A 140 -19.71 -27.07 -3.83
N PHE A 141 -18.58 -27.16 -4.54
CA PHE A 141 -18.41 -27.98 -5.75
C PHE A 141 -18.06 -29.44 -5.47
N TRP A 142 -17.72 -29.77 -4.23
CA TRP A 142 -17.46 -31.14 -3.80
C TRP A 142 -18.74 -31.87 -3.39
N ILE A 143 -19.79 -31.13 -3.04
CA ILE A 143 -21.11 -31.66 -2.68
C ILE A 143 -21.87 -32.05 -3.96
N GLN A 144 -22.63 -33.15 -3.89
CA GLN A 144 -23.44 -33.63 -5.02
C GLN A 144 -24.45 -32.56 -5.47
N PRO A 145 -24.66 -32.39 -6.79
CA PRO A 145 -25.59 -31.37 -7.29
C PRO A 145 -27.03 -31.49 -6.82
N SER A 146 -27.48 -32.70 -6.48
CA SER A 146 -28.80 -33.00 -5.92
C SER A 146 -29.02 -32.45 -4.52
N VAL A 147 -27.96 -32.23 -3.75
CA VAL A 147 -28.02 -31.81 -2.34
C VAL A 147 -27.93 -30.28 -2.26
N VAL A 148 -29.05 -29.62 -2.58
CA VAL A 148 -29.09 -28.16 -2.81
C VAL A 148 -28.85 -27.34 -1.54
N ALA A 149 -29.51 -27.67 -0.44
CA ALA A 149 -29.53 -26.82 0.76
C ALA A 149 -28.12 -26.52 1.34
N PRO A 150 -27.23 -27.52 1.55
CA PRO A 150 -25.86 -27.26 2.01
C PRO A 150 -25.04 -26.41 1.03
N ARG A 151 -25.20 -26.59 -0.29
CA ARG A 151 -24.44 -25.84 -1.30
C ARG A 151 -24.78 -24.36 -1.30
N ILE A 152 -26.07 -24.06 -1.26
CA ILE A 152 -26.55 -22.69 -1.18
C ILE A 152 -26.16 -22.07 0.17
N SER A 153 -26.28 -22.82 1.26
CA SER A 153 -25.89 -22.36 2.60
C SER A 153 -24.41 -21.94 2.66
N ILE A 154 -23.48 -22.80 2.21
CA ILE A 154 -22.04 -22.50 2.21
C ILE A 154 -21.71 -21.31 1.29
N SER A 155 -22.32 -21.25 0.09
CA SER A 155 -22.06 -20.17 -0.86
C SER A 155 -22.54 -18.82 -0.33
N THR A 156 -23.75 -18.79 0.23
CA THR A 156 -24.34 -17.59 0.82
C THR A 156 -23.59 -17.15 2.07
N ALA A 157 -23.22 -18.09 2.95
CA ALA A 157 -22.40 -17.79 4.13
C ALA A 157 -21.05 -17.17 3.73
N SER A 158 -20.39 -17.71 2.70
CA SER A 158 -19.12 -17.17 2.19
C SER A 158 -19.26 -15.74 1.66
N ILE A 159 -20.36 -15.42 0.97
CA ILE A 159 -20.66 -14.05 0.51
C ILE A 159 -20.80 -13.10 1.71
N PHE A 160 -21.60 -13.47 2.72
CA PHE A 160 -21.79 -12.63 3.90
C PHE A 160 -20.49 -12.44 4.67
N SER A 161 -19.70 -13.49 4.85
CA SER A 161 -18.38 -13.40 5.48
C SER A 161 -17.46 -12.47 4.70
N LEU A 162 -17.47 -12.55 3.36
CA LEU A 162 -16.63 -11.69 2.53
C LEU A 162 -17.05 -10.22 2.60
N ILE A 163 -18.35 -9.94 2.58
CA ILE A 163 -18.88 -8.57 2.71
C ILE A 163 -18.53 -8.01 4.09
N ALA A 164 -18.79 -8.76 5.16
CA ALA A 164 -18.50 -8.35 6.53
C ALA A 164 -17.00 -8.07 6.73
N PHE A 165 -16.16 -8.98 6.27
CA PHE A 165 -14.72 -8.83 6.36
C PHE A 165 -14.19 -7.69 5.47
N GLY A 166 -14.74 -7.54 4.27
CA GLY A 166 -14.43 -6.44 3.36
C GLY A 166 -14.74 -5.06 3.98
N PHE A 167 -15.85 -4.92 4.72
CA PHE A 167 -16.11 -3.69 5.49
C PHE A 167 -15.07 -3.45 6.58
N SER A 168 -14.68 -4.50 7.31
CA SER A 168 -13.66 -4.39 8.37
C SER A 168 -12.31 -3.95 7.81
N ILE A 169 -11.85 -4.51 6.69
CA ILE A 169 -10.56 -4.15 6.08
C ILE A 169 -10.56 -2.72 5.55
N ARG A 170 -11.65 -2.24 4.93
CA ARG A 170 -11.73 -0.88 4.38
C ARG A 170 -11.57 0.22 5.44
N LEU A 171 -11.78 -0.10 6.71
CA LEU A 171 -11.51 0.82 7.82
C LEU A 171 -10.01 0.96 8.12
N SER A 172 -9.21 -0.05 7.74
CA SER A 172 -7.76 -0.08 7.96
C SER A 172 -6.94 0.23 6.72
N LEU A 173 -7.55 0.22 5.53
CA LEU A 173 -6.89 0.58 4.27
C LEU A 173 -6.81 2.11 4.08
N PRO A 174 -5.71 2.61 3.52
CA PRO A 174 -5.60 4.02 3.16
C PRO A 174 -6.65 4.38 2.09
N ARG A 175 -7.33 5.51 2.28
CA ARG A 175 -8.30 6.02 1.31
C ARG A 175 -7.56 6.82 0.24
N VAL A 176 -7.35 6.21 -0.92
CA VAL A 176 -6.78 6.83 -2.11
C VAL A 176 -7.80 6.87 -3.24
N SER A 177 -7.59 7.76 -4.21
CA SER A 177 -8.47 7.94 -5.37
C SER A 177 -8.26 6.91 -6.48
N TYR A 178 -7.20 6.10 -6.39
CA TYR A 178 -6.82 5.08 -7.35
C TYR A 178 -6.90 3.68 -6.72
N VAL A 179 -6.86 2.65 -7.58
CA VAL A 179 -6.99 1.25 -7.17
C VAL A 179 -5.62 0.71 -6.75
N THR A 180 -5.54 0.12 -5.55
CA THR A 180 -4.33 -0.55 -5.05
C THR A 180 -4.31 -2.04 -5.40
N ARG A 181 -3.15 -2.71 -5.31
CA ARG A 181 -3.06 -4.18 -5.44
C ARG A 181 -3.93 -4.91 -4.42
N ALA A 182 -4.01 -4.40 -3.19
CA ALA A 182 -4.92 -4.91 -2.17
C ALA A 182 -6.39 -4.83 -2.61
N ASP A 183 -6.81 -3.71 -3.22
CA ASP A 183 -8.17 -3.56 -3.75
C ASP A 183 -8.45 -4.53 -4.89
N GLN A 184 -7.50 -4.74 -5.80
CA GLN A 184 -7.62 -5.72 -6.89
C GLN A 184 -7.83 -7.12 -6.32
N PHE A 185 -7.10 -7.50 -5.27
CA PHE A 185 -7.26 -8.79 -4.60
C PHE A 185 -8.65 -8.93 -3.96
N VAL A 186 -9.10 -7.90 -3.23
CA VAL A 186 -10.44 -7.86 -2.62
C VAL A 186 -11.54 -8.02 -3.68
N VAL A 187 -11.44 -7.30 -4.79
CA VAL A 187 -12.40 -7.38 -5.91
C VAL A 187 -12.34 -8.77 -6.56
N GLY A 188 -11.13 -9.30 -6.79
CA GLY A 188 -10.94 -10.64 -7.35
C GLY A 188 -11.58 -11.73 -6.48
N CYS A 189 -11.33 -11.73 -5.17
CA CYS A 189 -11.98 -12.64 -4.23
C CYS A 189 -13.50 -12.48 -4.25
N THR A 190 -14.01 -11.24 -4.36
CA THR A 190 -15.45 -10.97 -4.42
C THR A 190 -16.10 -11.57 -5.66
N LEU A 191 -15.48 -11.38 -6.81
CA LEU A 191 -15.94 -11.97 -8.07
C LEU A 191 -15.91 -13.50 -8.00
N LEU A 192 -14.86 -14.09 -7.43
CA LEU A 192 -14.76 -15.55 -7.27
C LEU A 192 -15.86 -16.10 -6.38
N VAL A 193 -16.12 -15.52 -5.21
CA VAL A 193 -17.20 -16.00 -4.32
C VAL A 193 -18.57 -15.84 -4.99
N PHE A 194 -18.79 -14.77 -5.75
CA PHE A 194 -20.02 -14.58 -6.50
C PHE A 194 -20.20 -15.62 -7.63
N ILE A 195 -19.12 -15.91 -8.37
CA ILE A 195 -19.10 -16.99 -9.37
C ILE A 195 -19.41 -18.34 -8.69
N ALA A 196 -18.86 -18.60 -7.50
CA ALA A 196 -19.14 -19.83 -6.77
C ALA A 196 -20.64 -20.02 -6.51
N LEU A 197 -21.32 -18.98 -6.02
CA LEU A 197 -22.77 -19.00 -5.83
C LEU A 197 -23.52 -19.22 -7.15
N ALA A 198 -23.19 -18.45 -8.19
CA ALA A 198 -23.88 -18.56 -9.49
C ALA A 198 -23.78 -19.98 -10.06
N MET A 199 -22.58 -20.57 -10.02
CA MET A 199 -22.35 -21.93 -10.50
C MET A 199 -23.03 -22.99 -9.61
N ALA A 200 -23.10 -22.78 -8.28
CA ALA A 200 -23.83 -23.65 -7.37
C ALA A 200 -25.34 -23.65 -7.67
N VAL A 201 -25.93 -22.48 -7.95
CA VAL A 201 -27.34 -22.33 -8.35
C VAL A 201 -27.60 -23.01 -9.69
N ILE A 202 -26.76 -22.76 -10.71
CA ILE A 202 -26.89 -23.37 -12.04
C ILE A 202 -26.80 -24.90 -11.93
N GLY A 203 -25.81 -25.42 -11.20
CA GLY A 203 -25.65 -26.86 -11.00
C GLY A 203 -26.85 -27.49 -10.30
N SER A 204 -27.41 -26.80 -9.29
CA SER A 204 -28.61 -27.26 -8.56
C SER A 204 -29.85 -27.25 -9.46
N ARG A 205 -30.02 -26.23 -10.31
CA ARG A 205 -31.12 -26.18 -11.28
C ARG A 205 -31.04 -27.28 -12.33
N TRP A 206 -29.84 -27.60 -12.83
CA TRP A 206 -29.65 -28.69 -13.79
C TRP A 206 -29.89 -30.06 -13.16
N ALA A 207 -29.54 -30.23 -11.88
CA ALA A 207 -29.88 -31.45 -11.14
C ALA A 207 -31.41 -31.65 -11.03
N GLY A 208 -32.17 -30.57 -10.81
CA GLY A 208 -33.64 -30.63 -10.77
C GLY A 208 -34.32 -30.78 -12.15
N ALA A 209 -33.63 -30.45 -13.24
CA ALA A 209 -34.15 -30.54 -14.62
C ALA A 209 -33.74 -31.85 -15.32
N ASP A 210 -33.46 -32.90 -14.55
CA ASP A 210 -33.04 -34.24 -15.01
C ASP A 210 -31.77 -34.26 -15.88
N LYS A 211 -30.91 -33.23 -15.74
CA LYS A 211 -29.62 -33.09 -16.44
C LYS A 211 -28.44 -33.36 -15.50
N MET A 212 -28.52 -34.44 -14.72
CA MET A 212 -27.54 -34.75 -13.67
C MET A 212 -26.11 -34.88 -14.20
N ASP A 213 -25.92 -35.51 -15.37
CA ASP A 213 -24.59 -35.67 -15.98
C ASP A 213 -23.91 -34.33 -16.33
N ARG A 214 -24.70 -33.31 -16.69
CA ARG A 214 -24.16 -31.97 -16.95
C ARG A 214 -23.79 -31.28 -15.64
N ALA A 215 -24.60 -31.44 -14.60
CA ALA A 215 -24.34 -30.87 -13.28
C ALA A 215 -23.08 -31.48 -12.63
N ILE A 216 -22.86 -32.78 -12.78
CA ILE A 216 -21.66 -33.46 -12.27
C ILE A 216 -20.41 -32.98 -13.03
N ARG A 217 -20.47 -32.92 -14.37
CA ARG A 217 -19.37 -32.38 -15.20
C ARG A 217 -19.04 -30.94 -14.83
N LEU A 218 -20.05 -30.09 -14.63
CA LEU A 218 -19.87 -28.71 -14.19
C LEU A 218 -19.09 -28.63 -12.87
N ASN A 219 -19.48 -29.41 -11.87
CA ASN A 219 -18.78 -29.45 -10.59
C ASN A 219 -17.33 -29.91 -10.76
N ALA A 220 -17.09 -30.97 -11.54
CA ALA A 220 -15.73 -31.47 -11.79
C ALA A 220 -14.84 -30.41 -12.46
N THR A 221 -15.37 -29.68 -13.45
CA THR A 221 -14.67 -28.57 -14.11
C THR A 221 -14.41 -27.43 -13.13
N MET A 222 -15.42 -27.03 -12.35
CA MET A 222 -15.29 -25.92 -11.40
C MET A 222 -14.28 -26.20 -10.28
N ARG A 223 -14.09 -27.46 -9.87
CA ARG A 223 -13.05 -27.81 -8.88
C ARG A 223 -11.67 -27.33 -9.31
N TRP A 224 -11.32 -27.51 -10.59
CA TRP A 224 -10.02 -27.12 -11.13
C TRP A 224 -10.00 -25.66 -11.60
N VAL A 225 -11.00 -25.22 -12.35
CA VAL A 225 -11.06 -23.85 -12.87
C VAL A 225 -11.05 -22.83 -11.72
N TYR A 226 -11.82 -23.07 -10.67
CA TYR A 226 -11.88 -22.16 -9.53
C TYR A 226 -10.54 -22.03 -8.81
N PHE A 227 -9.86 -23.16 -8.61
CA PHE A 227 -8.53 -23.19 -8.01
C PHE A 227 -7.53 -22.40 -8.87
N VAL A 228 -7.49 -22.66 -10.17
CA VAL A 228 -6.61 -21.94 -11.11
C VAL A 228 -6.90 -20.44 -11.09
N LEU A 229 -8.18 -20.03 -11.16
CA LEU A 229 -8.56 -18.62 -11.13
C LEU A 229 -8.12 -17.92 -9.84
N PHE A 230 -8.22 -18.60 -8.69
CA PHE A 230 -7.73 -18.05 -7.42
C PHE A 230 -6.22 -17.80 -7.44
N PHE A 231 -5.42 -18.73 -7.99
CA PHE A 231 -3.98 -18.53 -8.14
C PHE A 231 -3.64 -17.43 -9.13
N VAL A 232 -4.40 -17.29 -10.23
CA VAL A 232 -4.23 -16.17 -11.18
C VAL A 232 -4.48 -14.83 -10.50
N VAL A 233 -5.58 -14.70 -9.73
CA VAL A 233 -5.88 -13.48 -8.97
C VAL A 233 -4.79 -13.19 -7.93
N THR A 234 -4.32 -14.22 -7.23
CA THR A 234 -3.29 -14.05 -6.19
C THR A 234 -1.94 -13.68 -6.80
N ALA A 235 -1.52 -14.35 -7.88
CA ALA A 235 -0.26 -14.06 -8.56
C ALA A 235 -0.27 -12.66 -9.16
N GLY A 236 -1.36 -12.26 -9.82
CA GLY A 236 -1.49 -10.92 -10.41
C GLY A 236 -1.42 -9.78 -9.40
N THR A 237 -1.73 -10.05 -8.12
CA THR A 237 -1.74 -9.02 -7.06
C THR A 237 -0.52 -9.08 -6.15
N THR A 238 0.25 -10.18 -6.14
CA THR A 238 1.41 -10.37 -5.23
C THR A 238 2.75 -10.52 -5.94
N MET A 239 2.78 -10.89 -7.22
CA MET A 239 4.00 -11.12 -7.99
C MET A 239 3.98 -10.27 -9.26
N LEU A 240 4.47 -9.03 -9.14
CA LEU A 240 4.94 -8.18 -10.24
C LEU A 240 5.83 -7.08 -9.66
#